data_AF-A0A524GSC6-F1
#
_entry.id   AF-A0A524GSC6-F1
#
_cell.length_a   1.000
_cell.length_b   1.000
_cell.length_c   1.000
_cell.angle_alpha   90.00
_cell.angle_beta   90.00
_cell.angle_gamma   90.00
#
_symmetry.space_group_name_H-M   'P 1'
#
loop_
_entity.id
_entity.type
_entity.pdbx_description
1 polymer ?
#
loop_
_entity_poly.entity_id
_entity_poly.type
_entity_poly.pdbx_seq_one_letter_code
_entity_poly.pdbx_strand_id
1 'polypeptide(L)' 'ELDLMRLIPRPEWSDFSLRLIFFGRETCTARKPRCPICPLDHLCPYPHKTLMIPS' A
#
# COMPACT_ATOMS: atom_id res chain seq x y z
N GLU A 1 0.06 7.41 15.04
CA GLU A 1 -1.30 6.89 14.74
C GLU A 1 -2.36 7.98 14.58
N LEU A 2 -2.32 9.07 15.33
CA LEU A 2 -3.34 10.15 15.26
C LEU A 2 -3.38 10.90 13.92
N ASP A 3 -2.31 10.85 13.12
CA ASP A 3 -2.22 11.61 11.86
C ASP A 3 -3.18 11.08 10.80
N LEU A 4 -3.40 9.76 10.77
CA LEU A 4 -4.37 9.13 9.88
C LEU A 4 -5.81 9.44 10.26
N MET A 5 -6.09 9.51 11.57
CA MET A 5 -7.41 9.85 12.10
C MET A 5 -7.85 11.28 11.77
N ARG A 6 -6.89 12.18 11.46
CA ARG A 6 -7.16 13.56 11.03
C ARG A 6 -7.46 13.67 9.54
N LEU A 7 -6.95 12.73 8.73
CA LEU A 7 -7.10 12.75 7.28
C LEU A 7 -8.29 11.93 6.79
N ILE A 8 -8.71 10.92 7.56
CA ILE A 8 -9.77 9.99 7.16
C ILE A 8 -11.01 10.22 8.04
N PRO A 9 -12.20 10.43 7.45
CA PRO A 9 -13.44 10.52 8.20
C PRO A 9 -13.65 9.30 9.10
N ARG A 10 -14.07 9.52 10.36
CA ARG A 10 -14.34 8.44 11.34
C ARG A 10 -15.15 7.25 10.80
N PRO A 11 -16.25 7.44 10.03
CA PRO A 11 -17.02 6.30 9.55
C PRO A 11 -16.23 5.38 8.59
N GLU A 12 -15.15 5.87 7.97
CA GLU A 12 -14.36 5.11 6.99
C GLU A 12 -13.17 4.38 7.60
N TRP A 13 -12.90 4.52 8.91
CA TRP A 13 -11.69 3.97 9.54
C TRP A 13 -11.58 2.46 9.41
N SER A 14 -12.68 1.73 9.61
CA SER A 14 -12.71 0.27 9.50
C SER A 14 -12.40 -0.17 8.06
N ASP A 15 -13.10 0.41 7.09
CA ASP A 15 -12.92 0.08 5.68
C ASP A 15 -11.52 0.44 5.19
N PHE A 16 -11.00 1.59 5.59
CA PHE A 16 -9.65 2.00 5.27
C PHE A 16 -8.61 1.05 5.85
N SER A 17 -8.79 0.62 7.11
CA SER A 17 -7.89 -0.34 7.76
C SER A 17 -7.89 -1.68 7.03
N LEU A 18 -9.07 -2.17 6.64
CA LEU A 18 -9.20 -3.39 5.82
C LEU A 18 -8.52 -3.23 4.46
N ARG A 19 -8.71 -2.09 3.77
CA ARG A 19 -8.03 -1.81 2.49
C ARG A 19 -6.51 -1.85 2.64
N LEU A 20 -5.94 -1.28 3.70
CA LEU A 20 -4.51 -1.35 3.97
C LEU A 20 -4.04 -2.80 4.24
N ILE A 21 -4.80 -3.57 5.01
CA ILE A 21 -4.49 -4.97 5.28
C ILE A 21 -4.47 -5.78 3.98
N PHE A 22 -5.51 -5.68 3.15
CA PHE A 22 -5.57 -6.39 1.86
C PHE A 22 -4.44 -5.94 0.93
N PHE A 23 -4.22 -4.63 0.81
CA PHE A 23 -3.15 -4.08 0.00
C PHE A 23 -1.78 -4.61 0.42
N GLY A 24 -1.47 -4.65 1.72
CA GLY A 24 -0.22 -5.19 2.24
C GLY A 24 -0.07 -6.70 2.01
N ARG A 25 -1.16 -7.46 2.00
CA ARG A 25 -1.14 -8.92 1.80
C ARG A 25 -1.03 -9.33 0.34
N GLU A 26 -1.62 -8.57 -0.57
CA GLU A 26 -1.74 -8.97 -1.98
C GLU A 26 -0.81 -8.18 -2.92
N THR A 27 -0.50 -6.92 -2.58
CA THR A 27 0.29 -6.02 -3.42
C THR A 27 1.62 -5.65 -2.75
N CYS A 28 1.58 -4.98 -1.61
CA CYS A 28 2.77 -4.46 -0.92
C CYS A 28 3.31 -5.45 0.13
N THR A 29 3.58 -6.69 -0.29
CA THR A 29 4.05 -7.74 0.62
C THR A 29 5.44 -7.43 1.19
N ALA A 30 5.71 -7.87 2.43
CA ALA A 30 6.93 -7.52 3.16
C ALA A 30 8.24 -8.04 2.54
N ARG A 31 8.19 -9.11 1.73
CA ARG A 31 9.39 -9.73 1.14
C ARG A 31 9.62 -9.36 -0.32
N LYS A 32 8.56 -9.38 -1.14
CA LYS A 32 8.63 -9.11 -2.57
C LYS A 32 7.36 -8.38 -3.01
N PRO A 33 7.27 -7.06 -2.76
CA PRO A 33 6.10 -6.28 -3.14
C PRO A 33 5.94 -6.27 -4.66
N ARG A 34 4.70 -6.26 -5.15
CA ARG A 34 4.39 -6.24 -6.58
C ARG A 34 4.41 -4.81 -7.12
N CYS A 35 5.53 -4.11 -6.95
CA CYS A 35 5.67 -2.69 -7.32
C CYS A 35 5.29 -2.37 -8.77
N PRO A 36 5.62 -3.18 -9.79
CA PRO A 36 5.30 -2.84 -11.19
C PRO A 36 3.80 -2.79 -11.53
N ILE A 37 2.97 -3.43 -10.70
CA ILE A 37 1.50 -3.41 -10.84
C ILE A 37 0.83 -2.62 -9.72
N CYS A 38 1.62 -1.98 -8.84
CA CYS A 38 1.09 -1.25 -7.72
C CYS A 38 0.46 0.07 -8.22
N PRO A 39 -0.82 0.35 -7.91
CA PRO A 39 -1.46 1.59 -8.34
C PRO A 39 -0.81 2.84 -7.73
N LEU A 40 -0.08 2.68 -6.62
CA LEU A 40 0.62 3.74 -5.92
C LEU A 40 2.09 3.88 -6.33
N ASP A 41 2.56 3.15 -7.34
CA ASP A 41 3.99 3.09 -7.66
C ASP A 41 4.60 4.48 -7.92
N HIS A 42 3.93 5.29 -8.73
CA HIS A 42 4.33 6.65 -9.09
C HIS A 42 4.37 7.64 -7.90
N LEU A 43 3.67 7.34 -6.81
CA LEU A 43 3.66 8.15 -5.57
C LEU A 43 4.53 7.56 -4.46
N CYS A 44 4.96 6.31 -4.61
CA CYS A 44 5.60 5.55 -3.55
C CYS A 44 7.09 5.90 -3.45
N PRO A 45 7.56 6.48 -2.33
CA PRO A 45 8.96 6.89 -2.15
C PRO A 45 9.89 5.73 -1.77
N TYR A 46 9.41 4.48 -1.79
CA TYR A 46 10.19 3.33 -1.38
C TYR A 46 11.37 3.11 -2.34
N PRO A 47 12.62 3.08 -1.85
CA PRO A 47 13.80 3.02 -2.72
C PRO A 47 14.05 1.64 -3.32
N HIS A 48 13.63 0.57 -2.65
CA HIS A 48 13.89 -0.82 -3.06
C HIS A 48 12.69 -1.46 -3.76
N LYS A 49 12.07 -0.73 -4.68
CA LYS A 49 10.95 -1.25 -5.48
C LYS A 49 11.37 -2.53 -6.20
N THR A 50 10.48 -3.51 -6.21
CA THR A 50 10.64 -4.69 -7.07
C THR A 50 10.63 -4.22 -8.51
N LEU A 51 11.74 -4.41 -9.22
CA LEU A 51 11.82 -4.14 -10.65
C LEU A 51 11.12 -5.28 -11.40
N MET A 52 10.57 -4.99 -12.58
CA MET A 52 9.96 -6.03 -13.43
C MET A 52 10.94 -7.19 -13.61
N ILE A 53 10.46 -8.41 -13.37
CA ILE A 53 11.11 -9.62 -13.86
C ILE A 53 10.56 -9.78 -15.28
N PRO A 54 11.33 -9.48 -16.34
CA PRO A 54 10.94 -9.93 -17.66
C PRO A 54 10.87 -11.46 -17.61
N SER A 55 9.71 -12.02 -17.97
CA SER A 55 9.60 -13.45 -18.29
C SER A 55 10.44 -13.79 -19.50
#